data_AF-A0A2E7CCN0-F1
#
_entry.id   AF-A0A2E7CCN0-F1
#
_cell.length_a   1.000
_cell.length_b   1.000
_cell.length_c   1.000
_cell.angle_alpha   90.00
_cell.angle_beta   90.00
_cell.angle_gamma   90.00
#
_symmetry.space_group_name_H-M   'P 1'
#
loop_
_entity.id
_entity.type
_entity.pdbx_description
1 polymer ?
#
loop_
_entity_poly.entity_id
_entity_poly.type
_entity_poly.pdbx_seq_one_letter_code
_entity_poly.pdbx_strand_id
1 'polypeptide(L)'
;MKRLNNESIKDAVKIWYEDKDSALKKFGHISEWDVKEVTDMNELFGWSFEDFNDDISKWDVSNVTDMSDMFLGAEIFNQDLSGWDVSNVTSMSRMFWNAKEFNQDISMWNVSKVTNMSGTFQGAFKFNQAIGSWDVSNVLNMNQMFAYAREFDQELSRWDVRNVTNMYCLFKYAEEFNQDIGNWNISKVENIGEMFNGAHKFNQDISKWDVSKIDNMKKLFHGAYDFNQDISTWNVSKVYDMRSMFSEAEAFNQDISKWDVSQVEWMDNMFFGALKFNQNISSWDVSKVEKAERMFYLAKSFNQDLSNWNVSSMINLKKMFGKTESFNQNLSAWNLHKEADLNDIFYKARAQTFNPAKWGWNTEA
;
A
#
# COMPACT_ATOMS: atom_id res chain seq x y z
N MET A 1 -21.70 37.69 -11.07
CA MET A 1 -20.99 36.65 -10.30
C MET A 1 -20.53 37.28 -8.99
N LYS A 2 -20.73 36.61 -7.86
CA LYS A 2 -20.26 37.10 -6.56
C LYS A 2 -18.80 36.70 -6.41
N ARG A 3 -17.93 37.68 -6.18
CA ARG A 3 -16.50 37.47 -5.96
C ARG A 3 -16.28 36.89 -4.57
N LEU A 4 -15.56 35.79 -4.50
CA LEU A 4 -15.17 35.08 -3.28
C LEU A 4 -13.64 35.03 -3.19
N ASN A 5 -13.16 35.00 -1.96
CA ASN A 5 -11.75 34.86 -1.57
C ASN A 5 -11.64 33.78 -0.47
N ASN A 6 -10.42 33.51 0.01
CA ASN A 6 -10.19 32.47 1.03
C ASN A 6 -11.04 32.66 2.30
N GLU A 7 -11.34 33.90 2.69
CA GLU A 7 -12.13 34.19 3.91
C GLU A 7 -13.62 33.93 3.72
N SER A 8 -14.13 34.08 2.49
CA SER A 8 -15.57 34.06 2.22
C SER A 8 -16.07 32.77 1.57
N ILE A 9 -15.21 31.99 0.91
CA ILE A 9 -15.64 30.80 0.16
C ILE A 9 -16.15 29.67 1.09
N LYS A 10 -15.48 29.43 2.23
CA LYS A 10 -15.91 28.40 3.19
C LYS A 10 -17.28 28.73 3.79
N ASP A 11 -17.53 29.99 4.12
CA ASP A 11 -18.84 30.46 4.59
C ASP A 11 -19.91 30.33 3.50
N ALA A 12 -19.57 30.64 2.24
CA ALA A 12 -20.49 30.48 1.12
C ALA A 12 -20.90 29.02 0.91
N VAL A 13 -19.95 28.08 0.96
CA VAL A 13 -20.23 26.64 0.90
C VAL A 13 -21.06 26.18 2.09
N LYS A 14 -20.70 26.60 3.32
CA LYS A 14 -21.49 26.25 4.50
C LYS A 14 -22.95 26.67 4.35
N ILE A 15 -23.21 27.92 3.94
CA ILE A 15 -24.58 28.41 3.72
C ILE A 15 -25.25 27.67 2.56
N TRP A 16 -24.53 27.33 1.49
CA TRP A 16 -25.06 26.54 0.37
C TRP A 16 -25.69 25.22 0.81
N TYR A 17 -25.10 24.58 1.82
CA TYR A 17 -25.58 23.33 2.38
C TYR A 17 -26.59 23.46 3.50
N GLU A 18 -26.40 24.42 4.40
CA GLU A 18 -27.30 24.61 5.55
C GLU A 18 -28.61 25.31 5.14
N ASP A 19 -28.56 26.23 4.18
CA ASP A 19 -29.71 27.01 3.70
C ASP A 19 -29.52 27.46 2.23
N LYS A 20 -29.85 26.54 1.32
CA LYS A 20 -29.71 26.74 -0.14
C LYS A 20 -30.48 27.97 -0.65
N ASP A 21 -31.62 28.31 -0.08
CA ASP A 21 -32.40 29.50 -0.46
C ASP A 21 -31.67 30.80 -0.09
N SER A 22 -31.09 30.86 1.11
CA SER A 22 -30.26 32.00 1.53
C SER A 22 -28.98 32.09 0.70
N ALA A 23 -28.36 30.95 0.38
CA ALA A 23 -27.16 30.92 -0.47
C ALA A 23 -27.45 31.45 -1.88
N LEU A 24 -28.55 31.00 -2.51
CA LEU A 24 -28.99 31.46 -3.82
C LEU A 24 -29.25 32.97 -3.83
N LYS A 25 -29.86 33.52 -2.79
CA LYS A 25 -30.09 34.98 -2.67
C LYS A 25 -28.80 35.76 -2.46
N LYS A 26 -27.85 35.24 -1.67
CA LYS A 26 -26.64 35.96 -1.26
C LYS A 26 -25.49 35.84 -2.25
N PHE A 27 -25.30 34.67 -2.83
CA PHE A 27 -24.15 34.32 -3.66
C PHE A 27 -24.54 33.92 -5.09
N GLY A 28 -25.81 33.57 -5.32
CA GLY A 28 -26.26 32.94 -6.57
C GLY A 28 -26.00 31.44 -6.57
N HIS A 29 -26.29 30.79 -7.69
CA HIS A 29 -25.99 29.35 -7.88
C HIS A 29 -24.48 29.10 -7.81
N ILE A 30 -24.07 28.00 -7.17
CA ILE A 30 -22.65 27.66 -6.93
C ILE A 30 -21.80 27.62 -8.22
N SER A 31 -22.40 27.16 -9.32
CA SER A 31 -21.75 27.12 -10.64
C SER A 31 -21.34 28.49 -11.21
N GLU A 32 -21.86 29.59 -10.66
CA GLU A 32 -21.64 30.97 -11.14
C GLU A 32 -20.86 31.83 -10.14
N TRP A 33 -20.24 31.20 -9.12
CA TRP A 33 -19.39 31.89 -8.18
C TRP A 33 -18.05 32.29 -8.83
N ASP A 34 -17.61 33.53 -8.60
CA ASP A 34 -16.30 33.99 -9.06
C ASP A 34 -15.27 33.70 -7.96
N VAL A 35 -14.54 32.60 -8.14
CA VAL A 35 -13.54 32.09 -7.19
C VAL A 35 -12.11 32.47 -7.56
N LYS A 36 -11.90 33.40 -8.51
CA LYS A 36 -10.58 33.72 -9.05
C LYS A 36 -9.59 34.25 -8.00
N GLU A 37 -10.07 34.83 -6.89
CA GLU A 37 -9.21 35.29 -5.78
C GLU A 37 -8.89 34.21 -4.75
N VAL A 38 -9.47 33.01 -4.89
CA VAL A 38 -9.23 31.90 -3.97
C VAL A 38 -7.91 31.23 -4.34
N THR A 39 -7.05 31.10 -3.33
CA THR A 39 -5.72 30.46 -3.45
C THR A 39 -5.64 29.18 -2.60
N ASP A 40 -6.60 28.97 -1.70
CA ASP A 40 -6.68 27.86 -0.77
C ASP A 40 -8.12 27.29 -0.78
N MET A 41 -8.25 26.05 -1.27
CA MET A 41 -9.51 25.29 -1.28
C MET A 41 -9.46 24.11 -0.31
N ASN A 42 -8.57 24.16 0.69
CA ASN A 42 -8.42 23.08 1.64
C ASN A 42 -9.74 22.79 2.39
N GLU A 43 -10.13 21.52 2.41
CA GLU A 43 -11.34 21.00 3.04
C GLU A 43 -12.66 21.62 2.54
N LEU A 44 -12.67 22.29 1.37
CA LEU A 44 -13.82 23.11 0.96
C LEU A 44 -15.15 22.33 0.93
N PHE A 45 -15.11 21.07 0.47
CA PHE A 45 -16.21 20.12 0.50
C PHE A 45 -15.85 18.84 1.31
N GLY A 46 -14.99 18.97 2.33
CA GLY A 46 -14.50 17.85 3.14
C GLY A 46 -15.44 17.44 4.29
N TRP A 47 -15.57 16.13 4.53
CA TRP A 47 -16.31 15.34 5.55
C TRP A 47 -17.77 15.69 5.82
N SER A 48 -18.12 16.97 5.90
CA SER A 48 -19.47 17.45 6.20
C SER A 48 -20.40 17.44 4.99
N PHE A 49 -19.88 17.08 3.82
CA PHE A 49 -20.54 17.25 2.53
C PHE A 49 -20.50 15.95 1.70
N GLU A 50 -20.87 14.83 2.34
CA GLU A 50 -20.83 13.49 1.72
C GLU A 50 -21.63 13.40 0.40
N ASP A 51 -22.75 14.13 0.33
CA ASP A 51 -23.64 14.19 -0.84
C ASP A 51 -23.25 15.29 -1.86
N PHE A 52 -22.05 15.88 -1.78
CA PHE A 52 -21.66 16.92 -2.74
C PHE A 52 -21.56 16.38 -4.16
N ASN A 53 -22.30 16.99 -5.09
CA ASN A 53 -22.19 16.71 -6.51
C ASN A 53 -22.71 17.86 -7.40
N ASP A 54 -22.75 19.10 -6.91
CA ASP A 54 -23.18 20.24 -7.73
C ASP A 54 -22.08 20.63 -8.75
N ASP A 55 -22.49 21.07 -9.93
CA ASP A 55 -21.58 21.48 -11.01
C ASP A 55 -20.73 22.71 -10.64
N ILE A 56 -19.41 22.51 -10.68
CA ILE A 56 -18.36 23.53 -10.45
C ILE A 56 -17.35 23.60 -11.61
N SER A 57 -17.70 23.03 -12.76
CA SER A 57 -16.84 22.94 -13.96
C SER A 57 -16.38 24.32 -14.47
N LYS A 58 -17.19 25.37 -14.22
CA LYS A 58 -16.92 26.75 -14.68
C LYS A 58 -16.01 27.56 -13.75
N TRP A 59 -15.59 27.02 -12.61
CA TRP A 59 -14.76 27.75 -11.66
C TRP A 59 -13.36 28.03 -12.23
N ASP A 60 -12.92 29.29 -12.15
CA ASP A 60 -11.54 29.67 -12.46
C ASP A 60 -10.65 29.40 -11.24
N VAL A 61 -10.07 28.20 -11.19
CA VAL A 61 -9.18 27.73 -10.11
C VAL A 61 -7.69 28.03 -10.37
N SER A 62 -7.37 28.83 -11.40
CA SER A 62 -5.98 29.03 -11.85
C SER A 62 -5.05 29.66 -10.80
N ASN A 63 -5.59 30.31 -9.77
CA ASN A 63 -4.81 30.87 -8.65
C ASN A 63 -4.70 29.94 -7.43
N VAL A 64 -5.37 28.78 -7.44
CA VAL A 64 -5.36 27.84 -6.32
C VAL A 64 -4.01 27.17 -6.21
N THR A 65 -3.47 27.15 -4.99
CA THR A 65 -2.18 26.56 -4.65
C THR A 65 -2.31 25.35 -3.74
N ASP A 66 -3.42 25.24 -2.99
CA ASP A 66 -3.74 24.13 -2.09
C ASP A 66 -5.16 23.61 -2.36
N MET A 67 -5.25 22.33 -2.76
CA MET A 67 -6.51 21.59 -2.94
C MET A 67 -6.62 20.40 -1.96
N SER A 68 -5.81 20.41 -0.89
CA SER A 68 -5.78 19.31 0.07
C SER A 68 -7.16 19.08 0.67
N ASP A 69 -7.61 17.84 0.77
CA ASP A 69 -8.90 17.48 1.37
C ASP A 69 -10.15 18.09 0.72
N MET A 70 -10.04 18.71 -0.48
CA MET A 70 -11.14 19.49 -1.07
C MET A 70 -12.46 18.70 -1.21
N PHE A 71 -12.40 17.42 -1.60
CA PHE A 71 -13.55 16.52 -1.73
C PHE A 71 -13.45 15.31 -0.79
N LEU A 72 -12.74 15.46 0.34
CA LEU A 72 -12.55 14.40 1.32
C LEU A 72 -13.91 13.89 1.82
N GLY A 73 -14.24 12.63 1.57
CA GLY A 73 -15.49 12.01 2.00
C GLY A 73 -16.72 12.42 1.19
N ALA A 74 -16.59 13.20 0.10
CA ALA A 74 -17.69 13.50 -0.81
C ALA A 74 -18.00 12.27 -1.68
N GLU A 75 -18.65 11.26 -1.07
CA GLU A 75 -18.71 9.89 -1.60
C GLU A 75 -19.28 9.78 -3.00
N ILE A 76 -20.26 10.64 -3.35
CA ILE A 76 -20.94 10.63 -4.64
C ILE A 76 -20.40 11.64 -5.66
N PHE A 77 -19.35 12.40 -5.29
CA PHE A 77 -18.81 13.45 -6.14
C PHE A 77 -18.21 12.87 -7.43
N ASN A 78 -18.72 13.33 -8.58
CA ASN A 78 -18.26 12.86 -9.89
C ASN A 78 -18.51 13.92 -11.00
N GLN A 79 -18.35 15.21 -10.68
CA GLN A 79 -18.54 16.30 -11.64
C GLN A 79 -17.29 16.53 -12.50
N ASP A 80 -17.50 16.96 -13.75
CA ASP A 80 -16.43 17.24 -14.71
C ASP A 80 -15.51 18.37 -14.22
N LEU A 81 -14.22 18.05 -14.09
CA LEU A 81 -13.15 18.98 -13.71
C LEU A 81 -12.08 19.13 -14.82
N SER A 82 -12.34 18.62 -16.02
CA SER A 82 -11.36 18.59 -17.12
C SER A 82 -10.90 19.99 -17.55
N GLY A 83 -11.77 21.00 -17.37
CA GLY A 83 -11.48 22.40 -17.70
C GLY A 83 -10.67 23.18 -16.65
N TRP A 84 -10.35 22.57 -15.50
CA TRP A 84 -9.62 23.26 -14.44
C TRP A 84 -8.13 23.43 -14.74
N ASP A 85 -7.62 24.65 -14.55
CA ASP A 85 -6.19 24.93 -14.57
C ASP A 85 -5.59 24.73 -13.16
N VAL A 86 -4.98 23.57 -12.94
CA VAL A 86 -4.31 23.22 -11.68
C VAL A 86 -2.81 23.50 -11.68
N SER A 87 -2.28 24.26 -12.65
CA SER A 87 -0.84 24.46 -12.85
C SER A 87 -0.11 25.23 -11.74
N ASN A 88 -0.85 25.83 -10.81
CA ASN A 88 -0.32 26.50 -9.60
C ASN A 88 -0.47 25.67 -8.32
N VAL A 89 -1.14 24.52 -8.38
CA VAL A 89 -1.37 23.65 -7.22
C VAL A 89 -0.05 23.00 -6.80
N THR A 90 0.23 23.05 -5.50
CA THR A 90 1.44 22.47 -4.88
C THR A 90 1.11 21.29 -3.96
N SER A 91 -0.13 21.18 -3.48
CA SER A 91 -0.63 20.06 -2.68
C SER A 91 -2.01 19.60 -3.18
N MET A 92 -2.13 18.29 -3.40
CA MET A 92 -3.38 17.59 -3.69
C MET A 92 -3.64 16.48 -2.67
N SER A 93 -3.05 16.60 -1.47
CA SER A 93 -3.14 15.54 -0.47
C SER A 93 -4.59 15.27 -0.10
N ARG A 94 -5.00 14.01 -0.22
CA ARG A 94 -6.34 13.53 0.15
C ARG A 94 -7.50 14.23 -0.57
N MET A 95 -7.23 14.89 -1.71
CA MET A 95 -8.22 15.69 -2.45
C MET A 95 -9.49 14.91 -2.78
N PHE A 96 -9.39 13.64 -3.18
CA PHE A 96 -10.51 12.74 -3.47
C PHE A 96 -10.55 11.53 -2.53
N TRP A 97 -10.00 11.65 -1.33
CA TRP A 97 -10.06 10.54 -0.38
C TRP A 97 -11.52 10.22 -0.07
N ASN A 98 -11.94 8.96 -0.25
CA ASN A 98 -13.31 8.46 -0.08
C ASN A 98 -14.33 9.13 -1.01
N ALA A 99 -13.93 9.81 -2.08
CA ALA A 99 -14.83 10.19 -3.16
C ALA A 99 -15.11 8.95 -4.04
N LYS A 100 -15.89 8.00 -3.50
CA LYS A 100 -16.04 6.63 -4.01
C LYS A 100 -16.44 6.57 -5.49
N GLU A 101 -17.27 7.51 -5.92
CA GLU A 101 -17.82 7.58 -7.27
C GLU A 101 -16.95 8.37 -8.26
N PHE A 102 -15.89 9.05 -7.79
CA PHE A 102 -15.08 9.92 -8.64
C PHE A 102 -14.33 9.13 -9.72
N ASN A 103 -14.60 9.45 -10.98
CA ASN A 103 -13.94 8.84 -12.14
C ASN A 103 -13.95 9.76 -13.37
N GLN A 104 -13.79 11.08 -13.17
CA GLN A 104 -13.78 12.05 -14.28
C GLN A 104 -12.39 12.23 -14.88
N ASP A 105 -12.35 12.51 -16.19
CA ASP A 105 -11.11 12.71 -16.92
C ASP A 105 -10.34 13.93 -16.40
N ILE A 106 -9.14 13.66 -15.88
CA ILE A 106 -8.17 14.64 -15.37
C ILE A 106 -6.80 14.44 -16.04
N SER A 107 -6.75 13.75 -17.18
CA SER A 107 -5.52 13.42 -17.92
C SER A 107 -4.77 14.66 -18.42
N MET A 108 -5.49 15.78 -18.62
CA MET A 108 -4.96 17.05 -19.11
C MET A 108 -4.45 17.99 -18.01
N TRP A 109 -4.59 17.62 -16.73
CA TRP A 109 -4.11 18.44 -15.63
C TRP A 109 -2.59 18.59 -15.63
N ASN A 110 -2.12 19.82 -15.45
CA ASN A 110 -0.71 20.10 -15.24
C ASN A 110 -0.37 20.04 -13.75
N VAL A 111 0.15 18.89 -13.30
CA VAL A 111 0.53 18.65 -11.89
C VAL A 111 2.02 18.88 -11.60
N SER A 112 2.77 19.50 -12.53
CA SER A 112 4.23 19.64 -12.44
C SER A 112 4.75 20.38 -11.21
N LYS A 113 3.91 21.18 -10.51
CA LYS A 113 4.28 21.86 -9.26
C LYS A 113 3.86 21.11 -8.00
N VAL A 114 3.11 20.03 -8.12
CA VAL A 114 2.62 19.26 -6.98
C VAL A 114 3.79 18.53 -6.32
N THR A 115 3.93 18.72 -5.02
CA THR A 115 4.96 18.07 -4.19
C THR A 115 4.37 16.99 -3.28
N ASN A 116 3.07 17.07 -2.99
CA ASN A 116 2.36 16.14 -2.12
C ASN A 116 1.09 15.58 -2.79
N MET A 117 1.08 14.26 -3.03
CA MET A 117 -0.05 13.49 -3.55
C MET A 117 -0.51 12.40 -2.55
N SER A 118 -0.18 12.57 -1.26
CA SER A 118 -0.55 11.58 -0.25
C SER A 118 -2.06 11.38 -0.19
N GLY A 119 -2.53 10.16 -0.41
CA GLY A 119 -3.94 9.78 -0.32
C GLY A 119 -4.86 10.43 -1.35
N THR A 120 -4.35 11.03 -2.44
CA THR A 120 -5.18 11.80 -3.38
C THR A 120 -6.41 11.03 -3.87
N PHE A 121 -6.28 9.73 -4.18
CA PHE A 121 -7.38 8.85 -4.62
C PHE A 121 -7.68 7.73 -3.62
N GLN A 122 -7.30 7.90 -2.35
CA GLN A 122 -7.49 6.87 -1.35
C GLN A 122 -8.99 6.58 -1.15
N GLY A 123 -9.46 5.37 -1.43
CA GLY A 123 -10.87 5.01 -1.32
C GLY A 123 -11.77 5.59 -2.42
N ALA A 124 -11.20 6.18 -3.48
CA ALA A 124 -11.93 6.49 -4.70
C ALA A 124 -12.14 5.21 -5.51
N PHE A 125 -13.11 4.39 -5.08
CA PHE A 125 -13.28 3.00 -5.54
C PHE A 125 -13.36 2.84 -7.05
N LYS A 126 -14.04 3.77 -7.74
CA LYS A 126 -14.25 3.75 -9.20
C LYS A 126 -13.17 4.45 -10.01
N PHE A 127 -12.18 5.07 -9.36
CA PHE A 127 -11.19 5.88 -10.07
C PHE A 127 -10.31 4.99 -10.96
N ASN A 128 -10.35 5.23 -12.27
CA ASN A 128 -9.59 4.47 -13.26
C ASN A 128 -9.21 5.33 -14.49
N GLN A 129 -8.78 6.57 -14.27
CA GLN A 129 -8.50 7.53 -15.34
C GLN A 129 -7.03 7.57 -15.75
N ALA A 130 -6.78 7.81 -17.04
CA ALA A 130 -5.46 7.76 -17.66
C ALA A 130 -4.58 8.95 -17.26
N ILE A 131 -3.89 8.82 -16.12
CA ILE A 131 -2.98 9.84 -15.56
C ILE A 131 -1.50 9.59 -15.87
N GLY A 132 -1.19 8.67 -16.78
CA GLY A 132 0.19 8.35 -17.18
C GLY A 132 0.95 9.51 -17.85
N SER A 133 0.24 10.56 -18.29
CA SER A 133 0.80 11.80 -18.87
C SER A 133 1.28 12.81 -17.82
N TRP A 134 0.93 12.62 -16.55
CA TRP A 134 1.27 13.57 -15.49
C TRP A 134 2.77 13.68 -15.25
N ASP A 135 3.26 14.92 -15.12
CA ASP A 135 4.62 15.19 -14.65
C ASP A 135 4.67 15.16 -13.12
N VAL A 136 5.05 14.00 -12.58
CA VAL A 136 5.20 13.77 -11.12
C VAL A 136 6.64 13.99 -10.62
N SER A 137 7.53 14.58 -11.43
CA SER A 137 8.96 14.68 -11.11
C SER A 137 9.29 15.50 -9.86
N ASN A 138 8.38 16.39 -9.43
CA ASN A 138 8.51 17.18 -8.21
C ASN A 138 7.81 16.57 -6.98
N VAL A 139 7.12 15.44 -7.14
CA VAL A 139 6.41 14.78 -6.03
C VAL A 139 7.41 14.14 -5.07
N LEU A 140 7.25 14.43 -3.78
CA LEU A 140 8.06 13.88 -2.70
C LEU A 140 7.32 12.78 -1.94
N ASN A 141 5.99 12.91 -1.81
CA ASN A 141 5.15 12.00 -1.04
C ASN A 141 3.97 11.46 -1.86
N MET A 142 3.90 10.13 -1.99
CA MET A 142 2.81 9.40 -2.65
C MET A 142 2.12 8.41 -1.70
N ASN A 143 2.33 8.51 -0.38
CA ASN A 143 1.78 7.53 0.55
C ASN A 143 0.26 7.39 0.38
N GLN A 144 -0.22 6.15 0.29
CA GLN A 144 -1.65 5.81 0.16
C GLN A 144 -2.36 6.41 -1.07
N MET A 145 -1.67 6.97 -2.07
CA MET A 145 -2.31 7.70 -3.17
C MET A 145 -3.43 6.92 -3.87
N PHE A 146 -3.25 5.61 -4.10
CA PHE A 146 -4.26 4.73 -4.70
C PHE A 146 -4.76 3.64 -3.72
N ALA A 147 -4.55 3.82 -2.41
CA ALA A 147 -5.02 2.84 -1.44
C ALA A 147 -6.54 2.70 -1.54
N TYR A 148 -7.07 1.50 -1.71
CA TYR A 148 -8.47 1.16 -1.89
C TYR A 148 -9.10 1.70 -3.20
N ALA A 149 -8.33 2.23 -4.16
CA ALA A 149 -8.83 2.52 -5.50
C ALA A 149 -8.97 1.19 -6.29
N ARG A 150 -10.02 0.42 -5.97
CA ARG A 150 -10.15 -0.99 -6.36
C ARG A 150 -10.11 -1.23 -7.86
N GLU A 151 -10.71 -0.33 -8.65
CA GLU A 151 -10.79 -0.44 -10.11
C GLU A 151 -9.57 0.14 -10.84
N PHE A 152 -8.60 0.73 -10.14
CA PHE A 152 -7.48 1.43 -10.76
C PHE A 152 -6.48 0.47 -11.43
N ASP A 153 -6.32 0.58 -12.75
CA ASP A 153 -5.38 -0.23 -13.55
C ASP A 153 -4.83 0.57 -14.77
N GLN A 154 -4.32 1.78 -14.53
CA GLN A 154 -3.85 2.69 -15.59
C GLN A 154 -2.33 2.74 -15.70
N GLU A 155 -1.82 2.90 -16.93
CA GLU A 155 -0.38 2.89 -17.22
C GLU A 155 0.36 4.04 -16.51
N LEU A 156 1.38 3.70 -15.72
CA LEU A 156 2.23 4.66 -14.99
C LEU A 156 3.71 4.59 -15.37
N SER A 157 4.03 3.89 -16.46
CA SER A 157 5.41 3.59 -16.89
C SER A 157 6.27 4.84 -17.14
N ARG A 158 5.62 5.96 -17.50
CA ARG A 158 6.26 7.25 -17.85
C ARG A 158 6.52 8.16 -16.65
N TRP A 159 6.02 7.80 -15.47
CA TRP A 159 6.19 8.61 -14.28
C TRP A 159 7.65 8.67 -13.83
N ASP A 160 8.13 9.87 -13.57
CA ASP A 160 9.45 10.09 -12.99
C ASP A 160 9.37 10.21 -11.46
N VAL A 161 9.51 9.08 -10.77
CA VAL A 161 9.39 9.01 -9.30
C VAL A 161 10.72 9.20 -8.55
N ARG A 162 11.78 9.67 -9.22
CA ARG A 162 13.15 9.72 -8.64
C ARG A 162 13.31 10.59 -7.39
N ASN A 163 12.35 11.46 -7.11
CA ASN A 163 12.34 12.36 -5.95
C ASN A 163 11.42 11.90 -4.82
N VAL A 164 10.61 10.87 -5.06
CA VAL A 164 9.70 10.32 -4.04
C VAL A 164 10.50 9.63 -2.94
N THR A 165 10.15 9.91 -1.69
CA THR A 165 10.76 9.29 -0.51
C THR A 165 9.81 8.35 0.23
N ASN A 166 8.49 8.48 0.02
CA ASN A 166 7.48 7.68 0.72
C ASN A 166 6.42 7.12 -0.26
N MET A 167 6.35 5.79 -0.34
CA MET A 167 5.36 5.01 -1.10
C MET A 167 4.56 4.04 -0.22
N TYR A 168 4.52 4.28 1.09
CA TYR A 168 3.77 3.45 2.04
C TYR A 168 2.31 3.28 1.58
N CYS A 169 1.85 2.03 1.48
CA CYS A 169 0.49 1.67 1.04
C CYS A 169 0.07 2.22 -0.34
N LEU A 170 1.00 2.56 -1.26
CA LEU A 170 0.65 3.25 -2.52
C LEU A 170 -0.50 2.57 -3.29
N PHE A 171 -0.50 1.23 -3.39
CA PHE A 171 -1.50 0.42 -4.09
C PHE A 171 -2.24 -0.56 -3.16
N LYS A 172 -2.30 -0.27 -1.85
CA LYS A 172 -2.95 -1.15 -0.88
C LYS A 172 -4.43 -1.33 -1.23
N TYR A 173 -4.90 -2.55 -1.49
CA TYR A 173 -6.25 -2.89 -1.96
C TYR A 173 -6.65 -2.21 -3.29
N ALA A 174 -5.68 -1.87 -4.14
CA ALA A 174 -5.93 -1.61 -5.56
C ALA A 174 -6.01 -2.97 -6.27
N GLU A 175 -7.16 -3.63 -6.13
CA GLU A 175 -7.34 -5.06 -6.43
C GLU A 175 -7.04 -5.40 -7.90
N GLU A 176 -7.34 -4.48 -8.81
CA GLU A 176 -7.15 -4.65 -10.26
C GLU A 176 -5.76 -4.25 -10.77
N PHE A 177 -4.97 -3.52 -9.98
CA PHE A 177 -3.73 -2.90 -10.45
C PHE A 177 -2.67 -3.94 -10.86
N ASN A 178 -2.25 -3.90 -12.13
CA ASN A 178 -1.20 -4.78 -12.66
C ASN A 178 -0.38 -4.12 -13.78
N GLN A 179 -0.11 -2.82 -13.68
CA GLN A 179 0.62 -2.06 -14.72
C GLN A 179 2.14 -2.02 -14.48
N ASP A 180 2.91 -1.96 -15.57
CA ASP A 180 4.37 -1.96 -15.52
C ASP A 180 4.92 -0.69 -14.82
N ILE A 181 5.61 -0.94 -13.71
CA ILE A 181 6.33 0.05 -12.88
C ILE A 181 7.78 -0.37 -12.65
N GLY A 182 8.28 -1.36 -13.39
CA GLY A 182 9.64 -1.90 -13.25
C GLY A 182 10.73 -0.89 -13.59
N ASN A 183 10.40 0.12 -14.40
CA ASN A 183 11.32 1.19 -14.79
C ASN A 183 11.41 2.35 -13.77
N TRP A 184 10.62 2.33 -12.70
CA TRP A 184 10.66 3.37 -11.68
C TRP A 184 12.00 3.40 -10.94
N ASN A 185 12.59 4.60 -10.78
CA ASN A 185 13.75 4.80 -9.93
C ASN A 185 13.31 5.07 -8.49
N ILE A 186 13.31 4.03 -7.66
CA ILE A 186 12.94 4.13 -6.24
C ILE A 186 14.14 4.27 -5.28
N SER A 187 15.34 4.58 -5.77
CA SER A 187 16.57 4.64 -4.94
C SER A 187 16.56 5.70 -3.82
N LYS A 188 15.58 6.62 -3.82
CA LYS A 188 15.35 7.58 -2.73
C LYS A 188 14.20 7.19 -1.78
N VAL A 189 13.41 6.18 -2.12
CA VAL A 189 12.31 5.73 -1.29
C VAL A 189 12.86 5.06 -0.03
N GLU A 190 12.31 5.44 1.11
CA GLU A 190 12.66 4.91 2.43
C GLU A 190 11.58 3.97 2.97
N ASN A 191 10.34 4.09 2.48
CA ASN A 191 9.21 3.29 2.94
C ASN A 191 8.32 2.81 1.79
N ILE A 192 8.24 1.48 1.63
CA ILE A 192 7.33 0.76 0.73
C ILE A 192 6.41 -0.21 1.49
N GLY A 193 6.34 -0.14 2.82
CA GLY A 193 5.54 -1.04 3.64
C GLY A 193 4.08 -1.06 3.17
N GLU A 194 3.47 -2.25 3.14
CA GLU A 194 2.09 -2.45 2.69
C GLU A 194 1.77 -1.98 1.26
N MET A 195 2.76 -1.66 0.41
CA MET A 195 2.53 -1.03 -0.91
C MET A 195 1.57 -1.83 -1.80
N PHE A 196 1.66 -3.16 -1.85
CA PHE A 196 0.78 -4.04 -2.63
C PHE A 196 -0.11 -4.92 -1.74
N ASN A 197 -0.34 -4.52 -0.49
CA ASN A 197 -1.20 -5.25 0.43
C ASN A 197 -2.64 -5.32 -0.12
N GLY A 198 -3.11 -6.48 -0.56
CA GLY A 198 -4.42 -6.71 -1.17
C GLY A 198 -4.50 -6.30 -2.65
N ALA A 199 -3.38 -6.02 -3.31
CA ALA A 199 -3.35 -5.82 -4.76
C ALA A 199 -3.37 -7.18 -5.47
N HIS A 200 -4.56 -7.79 -5.51
CA HIS A 200 -4.77 -9.20 -5.87
C HIS A 200 -4.07 -9.63 -7.17
N LYS A 201 -4.14 -8.78 -8.21
CA LYS A 201 -3.61 -9.07 -9.55
C LYS A 201 -2.16 -8.66 -9.79
N PHE A 202 -1.53 -7.94 -8.86
CA PHE A 202 -0.21 -7.36 -9.10
C PHE A 202 0.86 -8.45 -9.32
N ASN A 203 1.47 -8.46 -10.50
CA ASN A 203 2.48 -9.45 -10.88
C ASN A 203 3.48 -8.90 -11.90
N GLN A 204 3.94 -7.66 -11.72
CA GLN A 204 4.86 -6.99 -12.64
C GLN A 204 6.33 -7.07 -12.19
N ASP A 205 7.23 -7.13 -13.16
CA ASP A 205 8.68 -7.24 -12.91
C ASP A 205 9.20 -5.96 -12.23
N ILE A 206 9.70 -6.14 -11.00
CA ILE A 206 10.30 -5.10 -10.16
C ILE A 206 11.72 -5.48 -9.73
N SER A 207 12.35 -6.40 -10.45
CA SER A 207 13.72 -6.91 -10.17
C SER A 207 14.79 -5.82 -10.21
N LYS A 208 14.52 -4.72 -10.93
CA LYS A 208 15.46 -3.58 -11.11
C LYS A 208 15.39 -2.54 -10.00
N TRP A 209 14.44 -2.66 -9.08
CA TRP A 209 14.28 -1.69 -8.00
C TRP A 209 15.45 -1.73 -7.02
N ASP A 210 15.99 -0.55 -6.69
CA ASP A 210 16.96 -0.40 -5.61
C ASP A 210 16.23 -0.22 -4.27
N VAL A 211 16.10 -1.33 -3.52
CA VAL A 211 15.48 -1.38 -2.20
C VAL A 211 16.48 -1.23 -1.04
N SER A 212 17.74 -0.87 -1.32
CA SER A 212 18.84 -0.88 -0.33
C SER A 212 18.72 0.15 0.81
N LYS A 213 17.72 1.03 0.75
CA LYS A 213 17.36 1.99 1.81
C LYS A 213 16.17 1.56 2.65
N ILE A 214 15.42 0.57 2.21
CA ILE A 214 14.21 0.12 2.88
C ILE A 214 14.61 -0.72 4.10
N ASP A 215 14.04 -0.40 5.25
CA ASP A 215 14.23 -1.15 6.50
C ASP A 215 12.96 -1.89 6.94
N ASN A 216 11.79 -1.53 6.39
CA ASN A 216 10.50 -2.14 6.69
C ASN A 216 9.79 -2.64 5.41
N MET A 217 9.59 -3.95 5.31
CA MET A 217 8.88 -4.63 4.21
C MET A 217 7.61 -5.34 4.70
N LYS A 218 7.05 -4.94 5.84
CA LYS A 218 5.84 -5.56 6.40
C LYS A 218 4.73 -5.54 5.36
N LYS A 219 4.07 -6.68 5.18
CA LYS A 219 2.88 -6.85 4.31
C LYS A 219 3.06 -6.35 2.87
N LEU A 220 4.29 -6.27 2.35
CA LEU A 220 4.55 -5.67 1.04
C LEU A 220 3.69 -6.31 -0.07
N PHE A 221 3.57 -7.63 -0.06
CA PHE A 221 2.77 -8.44 -0.99
C PHE A 221 1.69 -9.26 -0.26
N HIS A 222 1.23 -8.81 0.90
CA HIS A 222 0.17 -9.51 1.63
C HIS A 222 -1.10 -9.56 0.77
N GLY A 223 -1.63 -10.74 0.46
CA GLY A 223 -2.82 -10.89 -0.38
C GLY A 223 -2.61 -10.51 -1.85
N ALA A 224 -1.38 -10.31 -2.32
CA ALA A 224 -1.09 -10.19 -3.75
C ALA A 224 -1.07 -11.60 -4.36
N TYR A 225 -2.26 -12.19 -4.56
CA TYR A 225 -2.44 -13.60 -4.88
C TYR A 225 -1.62 -14.06 -6.09
N ASP A 226 -1.53 -13.21 -7.12
CA ASP A 226 -0.85 -13.52 -8.39
C ASP A 226 0.66 -13.23 -8.39
N PHE A 227 1.19 -12.54 -7.37
CA PHE A 227 2.58 -12.09 -7.37
C PHE A 227 3.57 -13.26 -7.37
N ASN A 228 4.40 -13.36 -8.40
CA ASN A 228 5.42 -14.40 -8.55
C ASN A 228 6.62 -13.93 -9.40
N GLN A 229 7.04 -12.67 -9.26
CA GLN A 229 8.17 -12.10 -10.02
C GLN A 229 9.50 -12.24 -9.29
N ASP A 230 10.57 -12.37 -10.08
CA ASP A 230 11.93 -12.52 -9.55
C ASP A 230 12.38 -11.25 -8.83
N ILE A 231 12.69 -11.41 -7.55
CA ILE A 231 13.22 -10.37 -6.65
C ILE A 231 14.50 -10.84 -5.96
N SER A 232 15.16 -11.85 -6.52
CA SER A 232 16.41 -12.42 -6.00
C SER A 232 17.57 -11.42 -5.95
N THR A 233 17.49 -10.35 -6.76
CA THR A 233 18.48 -9.27 -6.86
C THR A 233 18.35 -8.19 -5.79
N TRP A 234 17.24 -8.17 -5.04
CA TRP A 234 16.98 -7.15 -4.04
C TRP A 234 17.99 -7.20 -2.89
N ASN A 235 18.56 -6.04 -2.56
CA ASN A 235 19.39 -5.89 -1.37
C ASN A 235 18.51 -5.60 -0.15
N VAL A 236 18.19 -6.65 0.62
CA VAL A 236 17.37 -6.57 1.84
C VAL A 236 18.18 -6.50 3.14
N SER A 237 19.50 -6.24 3.07
CA SER A 237 20.42 -6.33 4.22
C SER A 237 20.14 -5.34 5.36
N LYS A 238 19.25 -4.36 5.16
CA LYS A 238 18.83 -3.39 6.18
C LYS A 238 17.43 -3.67 6.74
N VAL A 239 16.71 -4.63 6.18
CA VAL A 239 15.33 -4.89 6.56
C VAL A 239 15.31 -5.53 7.95
N TYR A 240 14.55 -4.93 8.88
CA TYR A 240 14.33 -5.45 10.23
C TYR A 240 12.95 -6.09 10.40
N ASP A 241 11.96 -5.69 9.59
CA ASP A 241 10.56 -6.14 9.68
C ASP A 241 10.04 -6.71 8.34
N MET A 242 9.81 -8.02 8.30
CA MET A 242 9.23 -8.76 7.16
C MET A 242 7.88 -9.41 7.51
N ARG A 243 7.20 -8.93 8.56
CA ARG A 243 5.91 -9.52 8.99
C ARG A 243 4.91 -9.52 7.85
N SER A 244 4.33 -10.69 7.60
CA SER A 244 3.31 -10.91 6.57
C SER A 244 3.72 -10.52 5.15
N MET A 245 5.02 -10.39 4.84
CA MET A 245 5.49 -9.87 3.53
C MET A 245 4.86 -10.61 2.34
N PHE A 246 4.75 -11.94 2.40
CA PHE A 246 4.13 -12.80 1.39
C PHE A 246 2.92 -13.56 1.93
N SER A 247 2.29 -13.06 3.02
CA SER A 247 1.11 -13.70 3.58
C SER A 247 -0.01 -13.68 2.53
N GLU A 248 -0.53 -14.83 2.14
CA GLU A 248 -1.54 -15.01 1.10
C GLU A 248 -1.06 -14.59 -0.31
N ALA A 249 0.25 -14.48 -0.55
CA ALA A 249 0.80 -14.45 -1.90
C ALA A 249 0.82 -15.88 -2.48
N GLU A 250 -0.36 -16.39 -2.84
CA GLU A 250 -0.59 -17.82 -3.14
C GLU A 250 0.31 -18.36 -4.26
N ALA A 251 0.60 -17.52 -5.27
CA ALA A 251 1.41 -17.87 -6.42
C ALA A 251 2.92 -17.84 -6.15
N PHE A 252 3.38 -17.13 -5.11
CA PHE A 252 4.78 -16.80 -4.90
C PHE A 252 5.65 -18.04 -4.66
N ASN A 253 6.68 -18.22 -5.49
CA ASN A 253 7.65 -19.32 -5.37
C ASN A 253 8.99 -18.96 -6.03
N GLN A 254 9.46 -17.72 -5.88
CA GLN A 254 10.73 -17.25 -6.46
C GLN A 254 11.91 -17.40 -5.51
N ASP A 255 13.09 -17.67 -6.06
CA ASP A 255 14.31 -17.91 -5.29
C ASP A 255 14.74 -16.64 -4.55
N ILE A 256 14.79 -16.74 -3.23
CA ILE A 256 15.22 -15.69 -2.30
C ILE A 256 16.35 -16.19 -1.39
N SER A 257 17.01 -17.28 -1.76
CA SER A 257 18.09 -17.92 -0.99
C SER A 257 19.30 -17.02 -0.74
N LYS A 258 19.51 -16.03 -1.62
CA LYS A 258 20.63 -15.08 -1.59
C LYS A 258 20.38 -13.83 -0.75
N TRP A 259 19.17 -13.65 -0.23
CA TRP A 259 18.85 -12.51 0.61
C TRP A 259 19.64 -12.55 1.93
N ASP A 260 20.24 -11.41 2.27
CA ASP A 260 20.83 -11.19 3.60
C ASP A 260 19.72 -10.76 4.56
N VAL A 261 19.22 -11.70 5.36
CA VAL A 261 18.19 -11.47 6.38
C VAL A 261 18.77 -11.32 7.79
N SER A 262 20.08 -11.11 7.93
CA SER A 262 20.78 -11.08 9.23
C SER A 262 20.35 -9.94 10.17
N GLN A 263 19.64 -8.93 9.64
CA GLN A 263 19.07 -7.83 10.44
C GLN A 263 17.58 -8.00 10.76
N VAL A 264 16.91 -9.03 10.23
CA VAL A 264 15.47 -9.23 10.43
C VAL A 264 15.20 -9.73 11.85
N GLU A 265 14.31 -9.04 12.55
CA GLU A 265 13.85 -9.41 13.89
C GLU A 265 12.44 -10.03 13.86
N TRP A 266 11.58 -9.59 12.92
CA TRP A 266 10.17 -10.02 12.85
C TRP A 266 9.79 -10.64 11.50
N MET A 267 9.40 -11.91 11.52
CA MET A 267 8.94 -12.72 10.38
C MET A 267 7.55 -13.35 10.62
N ASP A 268 6.76 -12.82 11.56
CA ASP A 268 5.41 -13.32 11.83
C ASP A 268 4.58 -13.38 10.54
N ASN A 269 3.98 -14.53 10.27
CA ASN A 269 3.13 -14.79 9.09
C ASN A 269 3.82 -14.54 7.73
N MET A 270 5.16 -14.47 7.64
CA MET A 270 5.86 -14.05 6.42
C MET A 270 5.39 -14.80 5.15
N PHE A 271 5.14 -16.11 5.25
CA PHE A 271 4.63 -16.99 4.19
C PHE A 271 3.30 -17.65 4.57
N PHE A 272 2.52 -17.05 5.48
CA PHE A 272 1.22 -17.58 5.86
C PHE A 272 0.35 -17.73 4.61
N GLY A 273 -0.14 -18.93 4.30
CA GLY A 273 -0.97 -19.15 3.11
C GLY A 273 -0.28 -18.93 1.76
N ALA A 274 1.06 -18.82 1.69
CA ALA A 274 1.81 -18.82 0.44
C ALA A 274 1.83 -20.24 -0.15
N LEU A 275 0.73 -20.64 -0.80
CA LEU A 275 0.42 -22.03 -1.11
C LEU A 275 1.50 -22.75 -1.93
N LYS A 276 2.16 -22.04 -2.86
CA LYS A 276 3.19 -22.59 -3.75
C LYS A 276 4.62 -22.43 -3.23
N PHE A 277 4.86 -21.66 -2.18
CA PHE A 277 6.22 -21.35 -1.74
C PHE A 277 6.95 -22.60 -1.24
N ASN A 278 8.08 -22.92 -1.87
CA ASN A 278 8.92 -24.06 -1.51
C ASN A 278 10.39 -23.83 -1.88
N GLN A 279 10.88 -22.58 -1.80
CA GLN A 279 12.25 -22.24 -2.16
C GLN A 279 13.22 -22.43 -1.00
N ASN A 280 14.43 -22.89 -1.32
CA ASN A 280 15.44 -23.21 -0.32
C ASN A 280 15.96 -21.95 0.38
N ILE A 281 15.63 -21.82 1.66
CA ILE A 281 16.04 -20.72 2.55
C ILE A 281 16.95 -21.19 3.68
N SER A 282 17.54 -22.38 3.56
CA SER A 282 18.43 -22.96 4.56
C SER A 282 19.71 -22.13 4.82
N SER A 283 20.10 -21.28 3.85
CA SER A 283 21.25 -20.38 3.91
C SER A 283 21.02 -19.10 4.70
N TRP A 284 19.78 -18.78 5.06
CA TRP A 284 19.44 -17.55 5.77
C TRP A 284 20.04 -17.51 7.18
N ASP A 285 20.68 -16.38 7.52
CA ASP A 285 21.05 -16.07 8.89
C ASP A 285 19.85 -15.51 9.64
N VAL A 286 19.13 -16.40 10.35
CA VAL A 286 17.97 -16.06 11.18
C VAL A 286 18.33 -15.80 12.65
N SER A 287 19.61 -15.59 12.97
CA SER A 287 20.09 -15.49 14.36
C SER A 287 19.54 -14.30 15.14
N LYS A 288 18.99 -13.27 14.47
CA LYS A 288 18.30 -12.14 15.09
C LYS A 288 16.78 -12.25 15.12
N VAL A 289 16.19 -13.25 14.46
CA VAL A 289 14.73 -13.37 14.38
C VAL A 289 14.19 -13.73 15.77
N GLU A 290 13.35 -12.86 16.32
CA GLU A 290 12.68 -13.07 17.61
C GLU A 290 11.28 -13.67 17.43
N LYS A 291 10.59 -13.29 16.34
CA LYS A 291 9.18 -13.63 16.11
C LYS A 291 8.96 -14.24 14.74
N ALA A 292 8.48 -15.47 14.71
CA ALA A 292 8.15 -16.25 13.52
C ALA A 292 6.80 -16.97 13.68
N GLU A 293 5.85 -16.35 14.41
CA GLU A 293 4.51 -16.92 14.62
C GLU A 293 3.86 -17.16 13.27
N ARG A 294 3.36 -18.38 13.05
CA ARG A 294 2.68 -18.79 11.81
C ARG A 294 3.45 -18.52 10.52
N MET A 295 4.78 -18.42 10.56
CA MET A 295 5.61 -18.05 9.39
C MET A 295 5.28 -18.86 8.13
N PHE A 296 5.04 -20.17 8.24
CA PHE A 296 4.68 -21.07 7.14
C PHE A 296 3.28 -21.67 7.30
N TYR A 297 2.43 -21.11 8.18
CA TYR A 297 1.11 -21.67 8.43
C TYR A 297 0.30 -21.68 7.13
N LEU A 298 -0.31 -22.80 6.75
CA LEU A 298 -1.00 -22.99 5.46
C LEU A 298 -0.11 -22.89 4.20
N ALA A 299 1.22 -22.81 4.30
CA ALA A 299 2.13 -22.86 3.14
C ALA A 299 2.23 -24.29 2.59
N LYS A 300 1.17 -24.77 1.92
CA LYS A 300 0.96 -26.21 1.64
C LYS A 300 2.14 -26.93 0.97
N SER A 301 2.88 -26.25 0.09
CA SER A 301 4.00 -26.83 -0.65
C SER A 301 5.34 -26.80 0.11
N PHE A 302 5.44 -26.05 1.20
CA PHE A 302 6.73 -25.81 1.86
C PHE A 302 7.28 -27.07 2.53
N ASN A 303 8.49 -27.47 2.13
CA ASN A 303 9.18 -28.64 2.66
C ASN A 303 10.72 -28.54 2.58
N GLN A 304 11.29 -27.38 2.91
CA GLN A 304 12.74 -27.18 2.85
C GLN A 304 13.42 -27.47 4.19
N ASP A 305 14.62 -28.05 4.16
CA ASP A 305 15.40 -28.38 5.36
C ASP A 305 15.90 -27.10 6.04
N LEU A 306 15.44 -26.86 7.26
CA LEU A 306 15.82 -25.71 8.08
C LEU A 306 16.69 -26.10 9.28
N SER A 307 17.20 -27.34 9.32
CA SER A 307 17.95 -27.88 10.47
C SER A 307 19.18 -27.07 10.87
N ASN A 308 19.77 -26.33 9.91
CA ASN A 308 20.94 -25.47 10.11
C ASN A 308 20.63 -24.06 10.64
N TRP A 309 19.35 -23.67 10.74
CA TRP A 309 18.99 -22.35 11.25
C TRP A 309 19.38 -22.18 12.72
N ASN A 310 20.03 -21.05 13.03
CA ASN A 310 20.25 -20.62 14.41
C ASN A 310 18.99 -19.96 14.97
N VAL A 311 18.13 -20.76 15.62
CA VAL A 311 16.86 -20.30 16.19
C VAL A 311 16.94 -19.88 17.66
N SER A 312 18.15 -19.69 18.21
CA SER A 312 18.36 -19.45 19.64
C SER A 312 17.79 -18.12 20.16
N SER A 313 17.49 -17.18 19.26
CA SER A 313 16.85 -15.90 19.58
C SER A 313 15.32 -15.91 19.41
N MET A 314 14.75 -16.96 18.79
CA MET A 314 13.32 -17.02 18.50
C MET A 314 12.51 -17.27 19.78
N ILE A 315 11.70 -16.29 20.17
CA ILE A 315 10.83 -16.35 21.34
C ILE A 315 9.42 -16.80 20.96
N ASN A 316 8.91 -16.44 19.77
CA ASN A 316 7.56 -16.83 19.34
C ASN A 316 7.61 -17.65 18.04
N LEU A 317 7.38 -18.96 18.15
CA LEU A 317 7.26 -19.89 17.01
C LEU A 317 5.87 -20.54 16.96
N LYS A 318 4.88 -19.95 17.64
CA LYS A 318 3.52 -20.49 17.71
C LYS A 318 2.99 -20.78 16.32
N LYS A 319 2.50 -22.01 16.10
CA LYS A 319 1.89 -22.42 14.82
C LYS A 319 2.77 -22.23 13.57
N MET A 320 4.10 -22.10 13.70
CA MET A 320 5.01 -21.79 12.59
C MET A 320 4.79 -22.67 11.36
N PHE A 321 4.54 -23.97 11.54
CA PHE A 321 4.27 -24.94 10.47
C PHE A 321 2.82 -25.47 10.51
N GLY A 322 1.90 -24.84 11.22
CA GLY A 322 0.53 -25.32 11.34
C GLY A 322 -0.17 -25.43 9.97
N LYS A 323 -0.84 -26.55 9.70
CA LYS A 323 -1.49 -26.85 8.41
C LYS A 323 -0.54 -26.81 7.19
N THR A 324 0.76 -26.97 7.40
CA THR A 324 1.75 -27.10 6.31
C THR A 324 1.77 -28.56 5.85
N GLU A 325 1.01 -28.88 4.81
CA GLU A 325 0.70 -30.27 4.42
C GLU A 325 1.92 -31.06 3.91
N SER A 326 2.91 -30.40 3.31
CA SER A 326 4.09 -31.08 2.74
C SER A 326 5.27 -31.20 3.71
N PHE A 327 5.27 -30.46 4.82
CA PHE A 327 6.45 -30.33 5.68
C PHE A 327 6.75 -31.63 6.45
N ASN A 328 7.94 -32.21 6.22
CA ASN A 328 8.40 -33.45 6.84
C ASN A 328 9.88 -33.44 7.28
N GLN A 329 10.47 -32.26 7.47
CA GLN A 329 11.90 -32.10 7.77
C GLN A 329 12.25 -32.37 9.24
N ASN A 330 13.50 -32.79 9.47
CA ASN A 330 14.01 -33.06 10.82
C ASN A 330 14.65 -31.82 11.43
N LEU A 331 13.99 -31.24 12.44
CA LEU A 331 14.47 -30.03 13.14
C LEU A 331 15.12 -30.33 14.49
N SER A 332 15.45 -31.59 14.78
CA SER A 332 16.03 -31.99 16.08
C SER A 332 17.37 -31.31 16.41
N ALA A 333 18.05 -30.71 15.43
CA ALA A 333 19.27 -29.95 15.62
C ALA A 333 19.06 -28.56 16.25
N TRP A 334 17.84 -28.00 16.19
CA TRP A 334 17.60 -26.65 16.70
C TRP A 334 17.86 -26.54 18.21
N ASN A 335 18.53 -25.44 18.57
CA ASN A 335 18.75 -24.99 19.94
C ASN A 335 17.86 -23.77 20.19
N LEU A 336 16.75 -23.98 20.91
CA LEU A 336 15.71 -22.98 21.10
C LEU A 336 16.03 -22.00 22.23
N HIS A 337 15.46 -20.80 22.15
CA HIS A 337 15.44 -19.87 23.27
C HIS A 337 14.74 -20.49 24.50
N LYS A 338 15.23 -20.19 25.71
CA LYS A 338 14.67 -20.72 26.98
C LYS A 338 13.19 -20.40 27.21
N GLU A 339 12.71 -19.32 26.60
CA GLU A 339 11.33 -18.81 26.71
C GLU A 339 10.56 -18.98 25.38
N ALA A 340 11.04 -19.86 24.48
CA ALA A 340 10.38 -20.09 23.19
C ALA A 340 8.96 -20.64 23.37
N ASP A 341 7.96 -19.92 22.85
CA ASP A 341 6.60 -20.40 22.68
C ASP A 341 6.49 -21.25 21.40
N LEU A 342 6.30 -22.56 21.58
CA LEU A 342 6.13 -23.54 20.51
C LEU A 342 4.67 -24.01 20.36
N ASN A 343 3.71 -23.33 21.01
CA ASN A 343 2.31 -23.74 21.02
C ASN A 343 1.84 -24.08 19.62
N ASP A 344 1.33 -25.30 19.44
CA ASP A 344 0.73 -25.73 18.18
C ASP A 344 1.68 -25.62 16.95
N ILE A 345 3.01 -25.66 17.11
CA ILE A 345 3.98 -25.41 16.01
C ILE A 345 3.68 -26.26 14.75
N PHE A 346 3.21 -27.51 14.93
CA PHE A 346 2.82 -28.44 13.87
C PHE A 346 1.30 -28.71 13.82
N TYR A 347 0.46 -27.80 14.32
CA TYR A 347 -0.99 -27.99 14.39
C TYR A 347 -1.58 -28.40 13.04
N LYS A 348 -2.09 -29.64 12.94
CA LYS A 348 -2.64 -30.22 11.70
C LYS A 348 -1.66 -30.21 10.51
N ALA A 349 -0.34 -30.24 10.76
CA ALA A 349 0.67 -30.50 9.72
C ALA A 349 0.81 -32.02 9.48
N ARG A 350 1.39 -32.43 8.34
CA ARG A 350 1.59 -33.85 8.02
C ARG A 350 2.73 -34.44 8.86
N ALA A 351 2.38 -35.02 10.01
CA ALA A 351 3.33 -35.68 10.88
C ALA A 351 3.65 -37.10 10.40
N GLN A 352 4.88 -37.40 9.94
CA GLN A 352 5.39 -38.80 9.95
C GLN A 352 6.86 -39.01 10.34
N THR A 353 7.63 -37.98 10.68
CA THR A 353 9.00 -38.16 11.26
C THR A 353 9.35 -37.04 12.24
N PHE A 354 8.49 -36.77 13.22
CA PHE A 354 8.82 -35.88 14.33
C PHE A 354 9.24 -36.75 15.53
N ASN A 355 10.42 -36.49 16.12
CA ASN A 355 10.82 -37.08 17.40
C ASN A 355 10.66 -36.02 18.52
N PRO A 356 9.45 -35.88 19.10
CA PRO A 356 9.12 -34.91 20.14
C PRO A 356 9.98 -35.01 21.41
N ALA A 357 10.68 -36.13 21.62
CA ALA A 357 11.36 -36.45 22.87
C ALA A 357 12.49 -35.48 23.26
N LYS A 358 13.06 -34.72 22.31
CA LYS A 358 14.16 -33.79 22.61
C LYS A 358 13.69 -32.46 23.24
N TRP A 359 12.43 -32.06 23.05
CA TRP A 359 11.93 -30.74 23.47
C TRP A 359 10.84 -30.82 24.56
N GLY A 360 10.69 -31.98 25.23
CA GLY A 360 9.76 -32.14 26.36
C GLY A 360 8.28 -32.24 25.99
N TRP A 361 7.95 -32.68 24.77
CA TRP A 361 6.57 -32.77 24.29
C TRP A 361 5.88 -34.03 24.82
N ASN A 362 4.96 -33.86 25.77
CA ASN A 362 3.92 -34.86 26.01
C ASN A 362 2.93 -34.78 24.83
N THR A 363 2.96 -35.77 23.95
CA THR A 363 1.93 -35.95 22.93
C THR A 363 0.68 -36.54 23.58
N GLU A 364 -0.16 -35.70 24.18
CA GLU A 364 -1.56 -36.01 24.47
C GLU A 364 -2.46 -34.93 23.86
N ALA A 365 -2.91 -35.15 22.62
CA ALA A 365 -4.21 -34.73 22.07
C ALA A 365 -4.36 -35.21 20.60
#